data_AF-A0AAD5NCE5-F1
#
_entry.id   AF-A0AAD5NCE5-F1
#
_cell.length_a   1.000
_cell.length_b   1.000
_cell.length_c   1.000
_cell.angle_alpha   90.00
_cell.angle_beta   90.00
_cell.angle_gamma   90.00
#
_symmetry.space_group_name_H-M   'P 1'
#
loop_
_entity.id
_entity.type
_entity.pdbx_description
1 polymer ?
#
loop_
_entity_poly.entity_id
_entity_poly.type
_entity_poly.pdbx_seq_one_letter_code
_entity_poly.pdbx_strand_id
1 'polypeptide(L)'
;MFMVGKEQNIDVPASKNGLSLTSIEIRYLRYSWEKANSVADIGCEVVAGLLNDNRTRFRALIESHSNNWLGAATFTAEDVKKFQRAYTVAKGVSMFFNKASYISQ
;
A
#
# COMPACT_ATOMS: atom_id res chain seq x y z
N MET A 1 22.95 -24.24 34.13
CA MET A 1 21.65 -24.90 33.95
C MET A 1 20.64 -23.80 33.64
N PHE A 2 20.31 -23.60 32.37
CA PHE A 2 19.37 -22.57 31.93
C PHE A 2 18.16 -23.27 31.33
N MET A 3 16.97 -22.99 31.87
CA MET A 3 15.70 -23.51 31.38
C MET A 3 15.35 -22.81 30.06
N VAL A 4 15.27 -23.57 28.97
CA VAL A 4 14.69 -23.10 27.71
C VAL A 4 13.17 -23.01 27.91
N GLY A 5 12.65 -21.78 27.92
CA GLY A 5 11.22 -21.52 27.91
C GLY A 5 10.61 -22.04 26.62
N LYS A 6 9.57 -22.88 26.73
CA LYS A 6 8.77 -23.32 25.59
C LYS A 6 8.05 -22.10 25.00
N GLU A 7 8.32 -21.78 23.74
CA GLU A 7 7.50 -20.86 22.96
C GLU A 7 6.09 -21.45 22.90
N GLN A 8 5.16 -20.83 23.62
CA GLN A 8 3.75 -21.12 23.43
C GLN A 8 3.37 -20.56 22.06
N ASN A 9 3.11 -21.48 21.13
CA ASN A 9 2.48 -21.17 19.86
C ASN A 9 1.06 -20.70 20.18
N ILE A 10 0.90 -19.40 20.38
CA ILE A 10 -0.41 -18.76 20.48
C ILE A 10 -0.95 -18.80 19.05
N ASP A 11 -1.73 -19.84 18.75
CA ASP A 11 -2.69 -19.81 17.66
C ASP A 11 -3.63 -18.64 17.95
N VAL A 12 -3.26 -17.45 17.48
CA VAL A 12 -4.17 -16.31 17.45
C VAL A 12 -5.23 -16.72 16.45
N PRO A 13 -6.49 -16.99 16.88
CA PRO A 13 -7.53 -17.29 15.91
C PRO A 13 -7.61 -16.07 15.01
N ALA A 14 -7.32 -16.26 13.71
CA ALA A 14 -7.42 -15.23 12.70
C ALA A 14 -8.79 -14.58 12.87
N SER A 15 -8.79 -13.35 13.39
CA SER A 15 -10.00 -12.61 13.66
C SER A 15 -10.80 -12.59 12.36
N LYS A 16 -11.97 -13.23 12.36
CA LYS A 16 -12.97 -13.18 11.29
C LYS A 16 -13.62 -11.78 11.18
N ASN A 17 -12.89 -10.73 11.49
CA ASN A 17 -13.26 -9.35 11.17
C ASN A 17 -12.93 -9.08 9.69
N GLY A 18 -13.35 -9.98 8.81
CA GLY A 18 -13.28 -9.78 7.37
C GLY A 18 -14.19 -8.61 7.02
N LEU A 19 -13.68 -7.69 6.22
CA LEU A 19 -14.48 -6.58 5.69
C LEU A 19 -15.57 -7.19 4.78
N SER A 20 -16.82 -7.26 5.27
CA SER A 20 -17.93 -7.80 4.51
C SER A 20 -18.48 -6.69 3.61
N LEU A 21 -18.26 -6.82 2.30
CA LEU A 21 -18.76 -5.88 1.30
C LEU A 21 -20.03 -6.45 0.65
N THR A 22 -21.05 -5.62 0.50
CA THR A 22 -22.24 -5.95 -0.29
C THR A 22 -21.89 -6.03 -1.79
N SER A 23 -22.73 -6.73 -2.56
CA SER A 23 -22.56 -6.82 -4.02
C SER A 23 -22.56 -5.45 -4.71
N ILE A 24 -23.28 -4.47 -4.15
CA ILE A 24 -23.31 -3.10 -4.67
C ILE A 24 -21.97 -2.40 -4.41
N GLU A 25 -21.44 -2.48 -3.20
CA GLU A 25 -20.13 -1.90 -2.84
C GLU A 25 -19.00 -2.50 -3.68
N ILE A 26 -19.02 -3.82 -3.86
CA ILE A 26 -18.08 -4.53 -4.74
C ILE A 26 -18.12 -3.96 -6.17
N ARG A 27 -19.33 -3.80 -6.73
CA ARG A 27 -19.51 -3.28 -8.09
C ARG A 27 -18.96 -1.86 -8.22
N TYR A 28 -19.22 -1.01 -7.23
CA TYR A 28 -18.73 0.37 -7.24
C TYR A 28 -17.21 0.45 -7.04
N LEU A 29 -16.64 -0.35 -6.14
CA LEU A 29 -15.19 -0.43 -5.94
C LEU A 29 -14.49 -0.87 -7.23
N ARG A 30 -15.01 -1.89 -7.91
CA ARG A 30 -14.46 -2.34 -9.19
C ARG A 30 -14.56 -1.24 -10.25
N TYR A 31 -15.75 -0.67 -10.46
CA TYR A 31 -15.96 0.35 -11.48
C TYR A 31 -15.08 1.59 -11.26
N SER A 32 -15.01 2.07 -10.01
CA SER A 32 -14.17 3.24 -9.67
C SER A 32 -12.69 2.94 -9.85
N TRP A 33 -12.22 1.74 -9.47
CA TRP A 33 -10.84 1.31 -9.65
C TRP A 33 -10.46 1.18 -11.13
N GLU A 34 -11.26 0.47 -11.93
CA GLU A 34 -11.04 0.30 -13.38
C GLU A 34 -10.96 1.65 -14.09
N LYS A 35 -11.88 2.57 -13.76
CA LYS A 35 -11.90 3.92 -14.33
C LYS A 35 -10.64 4.69 -13.94
N ALA A 36 -10.27 4.71 -12.67
CA ALA A 36 -9.10 5.45 -12.20
C ALA A 36 -7.79 4.90 -12.81
N ASN A 37 -7.64 3.58 -12.82
CA ASN A 37 -6.45 2.89 -13.34
C ASN A 37 -6.29 3.02 -14.87
N SER A 38 -7.37 3.33 -15.61
CA SER A 38 -7.31 3.59 -17.06
C SER A 38 -6.76 4.98 -17.43
N VAL A 39 -6.74 5.92 -16.48
CA VAL A 39 -6.42 7.34 -16.74
C VAL A 39 -5.09 7.75 -16.11
N ALA A 40 -4.69 7.11 -15.01
CA ALA A 40 -3.48 7.46 -14.28
C ALA A 40 -2.83 6.24 -13.61
N ASP A 41 -1.54 6.37 -13.28
CA ASP A 41 -0.83 5.42 -12.43
C ASP A 41 -1.21 5.66 -10.97
N ILE A 42 -2.39 5.17 -10.58
CA ILE A 42 -2.99 5.43 -9.27
C ILE A 42 -2.08 5.00 -8.12
N GLY A 43 -1.32 3.91 -8.28
CA GLY A 43 -0.34 3.49 -7.29
C GLY A 43 0.73 4.57 -7.05
N CYS A 44 1.26 5.15 -8.12
CA CYS A 44 2.23 6.24 -8.03
C CYS A 44 1.60 7.54 -7.51
N GLU A 45 0.36 7.87 -7.90
CA GLU A 45 -0.37 9.05 -7.39
C GLU A 45 -0.59 8.97 -5.88
N VAL A 46 -1.03 7.81 -5.37
CA VAL A 46 -1.22 7.60 -3.92
C VAL A 46 0.10 7.75 -3.17
N VAL A 47 1.18 7.15 -3.69
CA VAL A 47 2.51 7.26 -3.07
C VAL A 47 3.04 8.68 -3.13
N ALA A 48 2.83 9.41 -4.22
CA ALA A 48 3.19 10.83 -4.33
C ALA A 48 2.45 11.68 -3.28
N GLY A 49 1.15 11.45 -3.11
CA GLY A 49 0.35 12.08 -2.06
C GLY A 49 0.90 11.81 -0.65
N LEU A 50 1.27 10.57 -0.35
CA LEU A 50 1.87 10.20 0.93
C LEU A 50 3.26 10.82 1.15
N LEU A 51 4.09 10.94 0.10
CA LEU A 51 5.38 11.61 0.18
C LEU A 51 5.24 13.12 0.41
N ASN A 52 4.16 13.71 -0.08
CA ASN A 52 3.84 15.14 0.09
C ASN A 52 3.13 15.43 1.42
N ASP A 53 2.55 14.44 2.08
CA ASP A 53 1.88 14.63 3.36
C ASP A 53 2.89 14.65 4.53
N ASN A 54 3.26 15.86 4.92
CA ASN A 54 4.18 16.15 6.02
C ASN A 54 3.70 15.65 7.40
N ARG A 55 2.42 15.27 7.54
CA ARG A 55 1.89 14.70 8.79
C ARG A 55 2.24 13.22 8.94
N THR A 56 2.59 12.56 7.83
CA THR A 56 2.98 11.15 7.84
C THR A 56 4.48 11.01 7.94
N ARG A 57 4.96 9.90 8.53
CA ARG A 57 6.38 9.53 8.51
C ARG A 57 6.76 8.77 7.23
N PHE A 58 5.90 8.78 6.22
CA PHE A 58 6.06 7.94 5.03
C PHE A 58 7.34 8.27 4.27
N ARG A 59 7.64 9.56 4.08
CA ARG A 59 8.89 10.02 3.46
C ARG A 59 10.12 9.50 4.20
N ALA A 60 10.17 9.70 5.51
CA ALA A 60 11.27 9.21 6.36
C ALA A 60 11.40 7.68 6.33
N LEU A 61 10.30 6.93 6.22
CA LEU A 61 10.31 5.46 6.12
C LEU A 61 10.91 4.97 4.79
N ILE A 62 10.57 5.65 3.69
CA ILE A 62 11.16 5.36 2.38
C ILE A 62 12.66 5.67 2.41
N GLU A 63 13.04 6.84 2.94
CA GLU A 63 14.43 7.27 3.08
C GLU A 63 15.24 6.38 4.02
N SER A 64 14.72 5.96 5.18
CA SER A 64 15.50 5.20 6.17
C SER A 64 16.01 3.85 5.68
N HIS A 65 15.45 3.35 4.58
CA HIS A 65 15.81 2.09 3.97
C HIS A 65 16.19 2.24 2.49
N SER A 66 16.50 3.46 2.08
CA SER A 66 17.09 3.76 0.78
C SER A 66 18.28 4.66 1.01
N ASN A 67 19.41 4.42 0.33
CA ASN A 67 20.54 5.35 0.41
C ASN A 67 20.28 6.66 -0.37
N ASN A 68 19.01 6.98 -0.65
CA ASN A 68 18.57 8.05 -1.51
C ASN A 68 17.78 9.07 -0.68
N TRP A 69 18.31 10.29 -0.62
CA TRP A 69 17.58 11.43 -0.09
C TRP A 69 16.49 11.84 -1.06
N LEU A 70 15.24 11.91 -0.59
CA LEU A 70 14.12 12.37 -1.40
C LEU A 70 14.14 13.90 -1.34
N GLY A 71 14.91 14.57 -2.20
CA GLY A 71 15.18 16.01 -2.13
C GLY A 71 14.06 16.95 -2.63
N ALA A 72 12.89 16.45 -3.04
CA ALA A 72 11.85 17.28 -3.64
C ALA A 72 10.93 17.95 -2.59
N ALA A 73 10.48 19.17 -2.91
CA ALA A 73 9.46 19.88 -2.12
C ALA A 73 8.04 19.34 -2.37
N THR A 74 7.80 18.83 -3.59
CA THR A 74 6.55 18.19 -4.01
C THR A 74 6.88 17.06 -5.00
N PHE A 75 6.32 15.88 -4.78
CA PHE A 75 6.45 14.69 -5.62
C PHE A 75 5.24 14.57 -6.54
N THR A 76 5.49 14.28 -7.81
CA THR A 76 4.48 13.82 -8.77
C THR A 76 4.52 12.29 -8.90
N ALA A 77 3.50 11.70 -9.54
CA ALA A 77 3.54 10.28 -9.89
C ALA A 77 4.76 9.90 -10.74
N GLU A 78 5.24 10.80 -11.60
CA GLU A 78 6.43 10.56 -12.43
C GLU A 78 7.71 10.60 -11.60
N ASP A 79 7.78 11.42 -10.55
CA ASP A 79 8.91 11.43 -9.63
C ASP A 79 9.00 10.13 -8.82
N VAL A 80 7.86 9.57 -8.42
CA VAL A 80 7.81 8.29 -7.69
C VAL A 80 8.51 7.18 -8.47
N LYS A 81 8.36 7.13 -9.80
CA LYS A 81 8.99 6.11 -10.66
C LYS A 81 10.51 6.17 -10.65
N LYS A 82 11.10 7.34 -10.35
CA LYS A 82 12.56 7.55 -10.27
C LYS A 82 13.16 6.95 -8.99
N PHE A 83 12.34 6.73 -7.96
CA PHE A 83 12.79 6.18 -6.69
C PHE A 83 12.33 4.72 -6.54
N GLN A 84 13.25 3.79 -6.78
CA GLN A 84 12.95 2.34 -6.84
C GLN A 84 12.09 1.83 -5.66
N ARG A 85 12.36 2.29 -4.44
CA ARG A 85 11.61 1.87 -3.26
C ARG A 85 10.19 2.43 -3.23
N ALA A 86 10.02 3.73 -3.51
CA ALA A 86 8.70 4.34 -3.62
C ALA A 86 7.88 3.69 -4.74
N TYR A 87 8.51 3.45 -5.89
CA TYR A 87 7.87 2.76 -7.01
C TYR A 87 7.48 1.30 -6.68
N THR A 88 8.28 0.61 -5.87
CA THR A 88 7.93 -0.74 -5.40
C THR A 88 6.71 -0.72 -4.49
N VAL A 89 6.60 0.27 -3.61
CA VAL A 89 5.39 0.46 -2.78
C VAL A 89 4.19 0.79 -3.67
N ALA A 90 4.34 1.67 -4.65
CA ALA A 90 3.28 2.01 -5.61
C ALA A 90 2.74 0.76 -6.34
N LYS A 91 3.63 -0.12 -6.82
CA LYS A 91 3.23 -1.40 -7.43
C LYS A 91 2.48 -2.30 -6.44
N GLY A 92 2.91 -2.32 -5.18
CA GLY A 92 2.22 -3.05 -4.11
C GLY A 92 0.79 -2.52 -3.87
N VAL A 93 0.62 -1.21 -3.85
CA VAL A 93 -0.70 -0.54 -3.75
C VAL A 93 -1.59 -0.97 -4.91
N SER A 94 -1.11 -0.85 -6.15
CA SER A 94 -1.88 -1.25 -7.33
C SER A 94 -2.23 -2.74 -7.32
N MET A 95 -1.30 -3.62 -6.92
CA MET A 95 -1.57 -5.06 -6.78
C MET A 95 -2.63 -5.36 -5.73
N PHE A 96 -2.61 -4.66 -4.59
CA PHE A 96 -3.61 -4.83 -3.54
C PHE A 96 -5.01 -4.48 -4.06
N PHE A 97 -5.17 -3.32 -4.69
CA PHE A 97 -6.47 -2.90 -5.21
C PHE A 97 -6.93 -3.74 -6.40
N ASN A 98 -6.02 -4.16 -7.27
CA ASN A 98 -6.31 -5.16 -8.30
C ASN A 98 -6.87 -6.43 -7.64
N LYS A 99 -6.17 -7.01 -6.66
CA LYS A 99 -6.63 -8.22 -5.97
C LYS A 99 -7.98 -8.01 -5.27
N ALA A 100 -8.17 -6.88 -4.58
CA ALA A 100 -9.44 -6.54 -3.95
C ALA A 100 -10.60 -6.45 -4.97
N SER A 101 -10.31 -5.97 -6.19
CA SER A 101 -11.29 -5.94 -7.28
C SER A 101 -11.64 -7.32 -7.86
N TYR A 102 -10.75 -8.33 -7.67
CA TYR A 102 -10.94 -9.71 -8.14
C TYR A 102 -11.46 -10.69 -7.07
N ILE A 103 -11.25 -10.44 -5.76
CA ILE A 103 -11.67 -11.31 -4.64
C ILE A 103 -13.20 -11.48 -4.53
N SER A 104 -13.99 -10.72 -5.30
CA SER A 104 -15.44 -10.78 -5.30
C SER A 104 -16.07 -11.70 -6.36
N GLN A 105 -15.32 -12.70 -6.83
CA GLN A 105 -15.82 -13.81 -7.66
C GLN A 105 -16.02 -15.06 -6.80
#